data_AF-A0A9X5XAB9-F1
#
_entry.id   AF-A0A9X5XAB9-F1
#
_cell.length_a   1.000
_cell.length_b   1.000
_cell.length_c   1.000
_cell.angle_alpha   90.00
_cell.angle_beta   90.00
_cell.angle_gamma   90.00
#
_symmetry.space_group_name_H-M   'P 1'
#
loop_
_entity.id
_entity.type
_entity.pdbx_description
1 polymer ?
#
loop_
_entity_poly.entity_id
_entity_poly.type
_entity_poly.pdbx_seq_one_letter_code
_entity_poly.pdbx_strand_id
1 'polypeptide(L)'
;ADLRHLTRTSVTAELAGPPNGLAHLPGVHDLDIQGHRVRLQVETDKLDAVLRSLTDSGVRSLTSTPPTLEELFLRHYQDDVQDDVRVNGEGTMAR
;
A
#
# COMPACT_ATOMS: atom_id res chain seq x y z
N ALA A 1 -12.22 1.49 16.38
CA ALA A 1 -12.09 1.11 14.96
C ALA A 1 -10.86 0.22 14.82
N ASP A 2 -10.95 -0.79 13.97
CA ASP A 2 -10.12 -1.98 13.97
C ASP A 2 -8.71 -1.72 13.41
N LEU A 3 -7.71 -1.56 14.30
CA LEU A 3 -6.29 -1.33 13.94
C LEU A 3 -5.68 -2.48 13.11
N ARG A 4 -6.41 -3.59 12.93
CA ARG A 4 -5.97 -4.79 12.22
C ARG A 4 -6.04 -4.68 10.69
N HIS A 5 -6.69 -3.64 10.16
CA HIS A 5 -6.90 -3.49 8.71
C HIS A 5 -5.87 -2.57 8.01
N LEU A 6 -4.87 -2.05 8.74
CA LEU A 6 -3.91 -1.06 8.22
C LEU A 6 -2.53 -1.61 7.85
N THR A 7 -2.29 -2.92 7.98
CA THR A 7 -1.02 -3.55 7.62
C THR A 7 -0.97 -3.90 6.14
N ARG A 8 -0.63 -2.91 5.32
CA ARG A 8 -0.22 -3.11 3.93
C ARG A 8 1.21 -3.66 3.90
N THR A 9 1.43 -4.77 3.22
CA THR A 9 2.75 -5.37 3.02
C THR A 9 3.37 -4.79 1.75
N SER A 10 4.61 -4.32 1.86
CA SER A 10 5.39 -3.90 0.70
C SER A 10 6.00 -5.13 0.03
N VAL A 11 5.74 -5.30 -1.26
CA VAL A 11 6.27 -6.38 -2.08
C VAL A 11 7.16 -5.79 -3.17
N THR A 12 8.36 -6.32 -3.29
CA THR A 12 9.27 -6.04 -4.41
C THR A 12 9.66 -7.34 -5.06
N ALA A 13 9.52 -7.45 -6.38
CA ALA A 13 9.87 -8.65 -7.12
C ALA A 13 10.60 -8.34 -8.43
N GLU A 14 11.53 -9.21 -8.80
CA GLU A 14 12.13 -9.27 -10.14
C GLU A 14 11.46 -10.43 -10.88
N LEU A 15 11.02 -10.19 -12.12
CA LEU A 15 10.29 -11.16 -12.92
C LEU A 15 11.08 -11.56 -14.17
N ALA A 16 10.81 -12.75 -14.68
CA ALA A 16 11.38 -13.25 -15.92
C ALA A 16 10.61 -12.74 -17.14
N GLY A 17 9.31 -12.52 -16.98
CA GLY A 17 8.41 -11.97 -17.99
C GLY A 17 7.83 -10.61 -17.62
N PRO A 18 6.98 -10.04 -18.49
CA PRO A 18 6.28 -8.80 -18.22
C PRO A 18 5.23 -8.96 -17.11
N PRO A 19 5.20 -8.08 -16.09
CA PRO A 19 4.19 -8.06 -15.02
C PRO A 19 2.81 -7.61 -15.53
N ASN A 20 2.09 -8.53 -16.17
CA ASN A 20 0.76 -8.24 -16.69
C ASN A 20 -0.31 -8.53 -15.62
N GLY A 21 -1.31 -7.66 -15.51
CA GLY A 21 -2.51 -7.90 -14.68
C GLY A 21 -2.43 -7.40 -13.23
N LEU A 22 -1.25 -7.09 -12.70
CA LEU A 22 -1.08 -6.62 -11.31
C LEU A 22 -1.88 -5.34 -10.99
N ALA A 23 -1.99 -4.42 -11.95
CA ALA A 23 -2.73 -3.16 -11.78
C ALA A 23 -4.25 -3.35 -11.60
N HIS A 24 -4.78 -4.52 -11.98
CA HIS A 24 -6.21 -4.83 -11.91
C HIS A 24 -6.56 -5.64 -10.67
N LEU A 25 -5.57 -6.03 -9.86
CA LEU A 25 -5.81 -6.81 -8.66
C LEU A 25 -6.35 -5.92 -7.53
N PRO A 26 -7.42 -6.34 -6.84
CA PRO A 26 -7.97 -5.60 -5.71
C PRO A 26 -6.97 -5.56 -4.55
N GLY A 27 -6.88 -4.42 -3.87
CA GLY A 27 -5.99 -4.21 -2.72
C GLY A 27 -4.52 -3.97 -3.10
N VAL A 28 -4.19 -3.85 -4.39
CA VAL A 28 -2.87 -3.39 -4.86
C VAL A 28 -2.84 -1.86 -4.85
N HIS A 29 -1.79 -1.32 -4.25
CA HIS A 29 -1.52 0.11 -4.14
C HIS A 29 -0.08 0.41 -4.55
N ASP A 30 0.17 1.66 -4.93
CA ASP A 30 1.51 2.17 -5.25
C ASP A 30 2.31 1.26 -6.20
N LEU A 31 1.63 0.72 -7.23
CA LEU A 31 2.24 -0.15 -8.21
C LEU A 31 3.21 0.65 -9.09
N ASP A 32 4.48 0.27 -9.01
CA ASP A 32 5.57 0.79 -9.83
C ASP A 32 6.24 -0.37 -10.58
N ILE A 33 6.36 -0.22 -11.89
CA ILE A 33 6.93 -1.23 -12.79
C ILE A 33 8.09 -0.59 -13.53
N GLN A 34 9.29 -1.11 -13.28
CA GLN A 34 10.54 -0.67 -13.89
C GLN A 34 11.13 -1.83 -14.69
N GLY A 35 10.66 -1.98 -15.93
CA GLY A 35 11.01 -3.10 -16.81
C GLY A 35 10.50 -4.44 -16.27
N HIS A 36 11.41 -5.22 -15.66
CA HIS A 36 11.10 -6.52 -15.04
C HIS A 36 11.00 -6.47 -13.53
N ARG A 37 11.28 -5.31 -12.92
CA ARG A 37 11.17 -5.10 -11.49
C ARG A 37 9.82 -4.49 -11.16
N VAL A 38 9.14 -5.03 -10.17
CA VAL A 38 7.87 -4.53 -9.66
C VAL A 38 8.01 -4.17 -8.19
N ARG A 39 7.44 -3.03 -7.81
CA ARG A 39 7.21 -2.65 -6.42
C ARG A 39 5.73 -2.34 -6.26
N LEU A 40 5.12 -2.87 -5.21
CA LEU A 40 3.73 -2.56 -4.87
C LEU A 40 3.51 -2.70 -3.37
N GLN A 41 2.40 -2.16 -2.90
CA GLN A 41 1.84 -2.42 -1.58
C GLN A 41 0.56 -3.23 -1.74
N VAL A 42 0.35 -4.21 -0.86
CA VAL A 42 -0.86 -5.04 -0.89
C VAL A 42 -1.42 -5.23 0.51
N GLU A 43 -2.75 -5.23 0.61
CA GLU A 43 -3.45 -5.62 1.83
C GLU A 43 -3.13 -7.09 2.19
N THR A 44 -2.97 -7.38 3.48
CA THR A 44 -2.52 -8.72 3.94
C THR A 44 -3.46 -9.84 3.49
N ASP A 45 -4.77 -9.59 3.43
CA ASP A 45 -5.78 -10.55 2.98
C ASP A 45 -5.86 -10.72 1.46
N LYS A 46 -5.22 -9.83 0.68
CA LYS A 46 -5.14 -9.89 -0.80
C LYS A 46 -3.78 -10.38 -1.31
N LEU A 47 -2.81 -10.62 -0.42
CA LEU A 47 -1.45 -11.02 -0.77
C LEU A 47 -1.41 -12.30 -1.62
N ASP A 48 -2.26 -13.30 -1.35
CA ASP A 48 -2.26 -14.58 -2.12
C ASP A 48 -2.51 -14.36 -3.62
N ALA A 49 -3.46 -13.49 -3.97
CA ALA A 49 -3.80 -13.19 -5.36
C ALA A 49 -2.62 -12.52 -6.09
N VAL A 50 -1.93 -11.61 -5.41
CA VAL A 50 -0.73 -10.96 -5.95
C VAL A 50 0.40 -11.96 -6.18
N LEU A 51 0.67 -12.82 -5.19
CA LEU A 51 1.74 -13.82 -5.30
C LEU A 51 1.53 -14.78 -6.48
N ARG A 52 0.28 -15.19 -6.74
CA ARG A 52 -0.07 -16.00 -7.93
C ARG A 52 0.25 -15.28 -9.23
N SER A 53 -0.20 -14.03 -9.37
CA SER A 53 0.06 -13.22 -10.57
C SER A 53 1.56 -12.99 -10.81
N LEU A 54 2.33 -12.76 -9.73
CA LEU A 54 3.79 -12.66 -9.81
C LEU A 54 4.42 -13.98 -10.26
N THR A 55 3.95 -15.12 -9.73
CA THR A 55 4.45 -16.45 -10.07
C THR A 55 4.17 -16.82 -11.53
N ASP A 56 3.00 -16.47 -12.05
CA ASP A 56 2.64 -16.66 -13.47
C ASP A 56 3.57 -15.87 -14.41
N SER A 57 4.08 -14.73 -13.95
CA SER A 57 5.06 -13.91 -14.68
C SER A 57 6.51 -14.41 -14.53
N GLY A 58 6.73 -15.43 -13.69
CA GLY A 58 8.01 -16.04 -13.39
C GLY A 58 8.87 -15.23 -12.42
N VAL A 59 8.76 -15.48 -11.12
CA VAL A 59 9.55 -14.78 -10.08
C VAL A 59 11.01 -15.23 -10.11
N ARG A 60 11.94 -14.27 -10.22
CA ARG A 60 13.39 -14.46 -10.05
C ARG A 60 13.86 -14.11 -8.64
N SER A 61 13.31 -13.05 -8.07
CA SER A 61 13.52 -12.67 -6.67
C SER A 61 12.25 -12.02 -6.13
N LEU A 62 11.98 -12.21 -4.85
CA LEU A 62 10.83 -11.61 -4.17
C LEU A 62 11.19 -11.29 -2.73
N THR A 63 10.94 -10.04 -2.35
CA THR A 63 11.06 -9.55 -0.99
C THR A 63 9.69 -9.04 -0.56
N SER A 64 9.21 -9.53 0.57
CA SER A 64 7.99 -9.02 1.22
C SER A 64 8.38 -8.47 2.59
N THR A 65 7.97 -7.25 2.87
CA THR A 65 8.29 -6.57 4.14
C THR A 65 6.99 -6.06 4.75
N PRO A 66 6.65 -6.45 5.99
CA PRO A 66 5.55 -5.82 6.72
C PRO A 66 5.87 -4.32 6.91
N PRO A 67 4.86 -3.47 7.11
CA PRO A 67 5.09 -2.06 7.32
C PRO A 67 5.92 -1.86 8.58
N THR A 68 6.81 -0.89 8.56
CA THR A 68 7.63 -0.60 9.73
C THR A 68 6.78 0.04 10.82
N LEU A 69 7.24 -0.08 12.07
CA LEU A 69 6.57 0.52 13.21
C LEU A 69 6.53 2.07 13.07
N GLU A 70 7.56 2.65 12.45
CA GLU A 70 7.64 4.08 12.10
C GLU A 70 6.61 4.49 11.04
N GLU A 71 6.41 3.70 9.98
CA GLU A 71 5.38 3.94 8.96
C GLU A 71 3.96 3.86 9.54
N LEU A 72 3.74 2.95 10.50
CA LEU A 72 2.46 2.85 11.23
C LEU A 72 2.23 4.08 12.11
N PHE A 73 3.27 4.58 12.80
CA PHE A 73 3.18 5.80 13.60
C PHE A 73 2.91 7.04 12.74
N LEU A 74 3.64 7.24 11.62
CA LEU A 74 3.48 8.42 10.78
C LEU A 74 2.07 8.56 10.19
N ARG A 75 1.42 7.45 9.79
CA ARG A 75 0.03 7.48 9.32
C ARG A 75 -0.94 7.92 10.41
N HIS A 76 -0.72 7.48 11.65
CA HIS A 76 -1.57 7.88 12.78
C HIS A 76 -1.48 9.39 13.04
N TYR A 77 -0.28 9.96 12.99
CA TYR A 77 -0.12 11.40 13.12
C TYR A 77 -0.72 12.17 11.94
N GLN A 78 -0.68 11.63 10.71
CA GLN A 78 -1.28 12.28 9.53
C GLN A 78 -2.82 12.32 9.56
N ASP A 79 -3.47 11.29 10.12
CA ASP A 79 -4.93 11.29 10.29
C ASP A 79 -5.37 12.32 11.35
N ASP A 80 -4.62 12.46 12.45
CA ASP A 80 -4.94 13.42 13.52
C ASP A 80 -4.84 14.89 13.06
N VAL A 81 -3.92 15.23 12.14
CA VAL A 81 -3.81 16.62 11.62
C VAL A 81 -4.97 17.01 10.70
N GLN A 82 -5.66 16.06 10.06
CA GLN A 82 -6.81 16.38 9.20
C GLN A 82 -8.07 16.69 10.00
N ASP A 83 -8.23 16.16 11.21
CA ASP A 83 -9.37 16.48 12.06
C ASP A 83 -9.25 17.88 12.68
N ASP A 84 -8.04 18.33 13.01
CA ASP A 84 -7.81 19.66 13.59
C ASP A 84 -8.07 20.81 12.61
N VAL A 85 -7.90 20.57 11.29
CA VAL A 85 -8.19 21.58 10.24
C VAL A 85 -9.69 21.80 10.04
N ARG A 86 -10.55 20.81 10.32
CA ARG A 86 -12.01 20.94 10.18
C ARG A 86 -12.66 21.67 11.35
N VAL A 87 -12.08 21.60 12.55
CA VAL A 87 -12.63 22.26 13.75
C VAL A 87 -12.37 23.78 13.75
N ASN A 88 -11.33 24.24 13.04
CA ASN A 88 -10.91 25.64 13.05
C ASN A 88 -11.50 26.52 11.92
N GLY A 89 -12.39 25.97 11.08
CA GLY A 89 -12.97 26.64 9.90
C GLY A 89 -14.30 27.38 10.11
N GLU A 90 -14.99 27.19 11.24
CA GLU A 90 -16.29 27.80 11.53
C GLU A 90 -16.20 28.80 12.69
N GLY A 91 -15.64 29.98 12.42
CA GLY A 91 -15.39 30.97 13.47
C GLY A 91 -15.35 32.43 13.05
N THR A 92 -15.94 32.83 11.93
CA THR A 92 -16.05 34.27 11.58
C THR A 92 -17.40 34.60 10.96
N MET A 93 -18.45 34.68 11.78
CA MET A 93 -19.62 35.53 11.55
C MET A 93 -20.29 35.83 12.90
N ALA A 94 -19.96 36.99 13.50
CA ALA A 94 -20.86 37.85 14.29
C ALA A 94 -20.07 38.75 15.25
N ARG A 95 -19.82 40.00 14.84
CA ARG A 95 -20.30 41.19 15.55
C ARG A 95 -19.91 42.46 14.83
#